data_AF-K5WB69-F1
#
_entry.id   AF-K5WB69-F1
#
_cell.length_a   1.000
_cell.length_b   1.000
_cell.length_c   1.000
_cell.angle_alpha   90.00
_cell.angle_beta   90.00
_cell.angle_gamma   90.00
#
_symmetry.space_group_name_H-M   'P 1'
#
loop_
_entity.id
_entity.type
_entity.pdbx_description
1 polymer ?
#
loop_
_entity_poly.entity_id
_entity_poly.type
_entity_poly.pdbx_seq_one_letter_code
_entity_poly.pdbx_strand_id
1 'polypeptide(L)'
;IEPSPTEEDVVFIRPPFKDFPEAYKYPEGLTYNVLAANPDWFLIASDYRRVGDPPCDDSETLQYPTILEPPRGWLQLDDKKKSQKETKKEKRWPEGQAPRLRCTFCRRTYAGVNAKSMWRRHVFEKHRIAMSNRRADA
;
A
#
# COMPACT_ATOMS: atom_id res chain seq x y z
N ILE A 1 -14.60 5.16 0.03
CA ILE A 1 -14.58 6.63 0.13
C ILE A 1 -13.18 7.03 -0.29
N GLU A 2 -13.06 7.62 -1.48
CA GLU A 2 -11.84 8.29 -1.90
C GLU A 2 -11.81 9.65 -1.19
N PRO A 3 -10.65 10.05 -0.64
CA PRO A 3 -10.55 11.33 0.04
C PRO A 3 -10.66 12.48 -0.97
N SER A 4 -11.29 13.59 -0.56
CA SER A 4 -11.38 14.79 -1.40
C SER A 4 -10.16 15.68 -1.19
N PRO A 5 -9.61 16.35 -2.22
CA PRO A 5 -8.57 17.36 -2.06
C PRO A 5 -9.00 18.58 -1.24
N THR A 6 -10.30 18.71 -0.94
CA THR A 6 -10.86 19.78 -0.10
C THR A 6 -10.93 19.43 1.39
N GLU A 7 -10.58 18.19 1.78
CA GLU A 7 -10.52 17.82 3.20
C GLU A 7 -9.20 18.35 3.80
N GLU A 8 -9.30 19.23 4.81
CA GLU A 8 -8.14 19.93 5.40
C GLU A 8 -7.14 18.98 6.09
N ASP A 9 -7.60 17.82 6.57
CA ASP A 9 -6.76 16.82 7.23
C ASP A 9 -6.07 15.85 6.26
N VAL A 10 -6.36 15.91 4.95
CA VAL A 10 -5.83 14.95 3.98
C VAL A 10 -4.59 15.48 3.28
N VAL A 11 -3.50 14.71 3.33
CA VAL A 11 -2.25 15.03 2.62
C VAL A 11 -2.13 14.16 1.37
N PHE A 12 -2.06 14.79 0.20
CA PHE A 12 -1.77 14.11 -1.06
C PHE A 12 -0.28 14.20 -1.37
N ILE A 13 0.40 13.05 -1.39
CA ILE A 13 1.84 12.97 -1.64
C ILE A 13 2.07 12.60 -3.10
N ARG A 14 2.91 13.39 -3.76
CA ARG A 14 3.31 13.21 -5.15
C ARG A 14 4.80 12.84 -5.26
N PRO A 15 5.18 12.13 -6.35
CA PRO A 15 6.58 11.97 -6.75
C PRO A 15 7.27 13.35 -6.89
N PRO A 16 8.58 13.48 -6.60
CA PRO A 16 9.59 12.43 -6.43
C PRO A 16 9.73 11.89 -4.99
N PHE A 17 8.71 12.04 -4.12
CA PHE A 17 8.75 11.58 -2.73
C PHE A 17 9.92 12.17 -1.93
N LYS A 18 10.27 13.43 -2.21
CA LYS A 18 11.23 14.22 -1.44
C LYS A 18 10.56 15.35 -0.66
N ASP A 19 9.32 15.67 -1.03
CA ASP A 19 8.52 16.75 -0.48
C ASP A 19 7.24 16.15 0.11
N PHE A 20 7.36 15.63 1.33
CA PHE A 20 6.23 15.13 2.12
C PHE A 20 6.46 15.50 3.59
N PRO A 21 5.40 15.53 4.43
CA PRO A 21 5.56 15.93 5.81
C PRO A 21 6.59 15.03 6.50
N GLU A 22 7.52 15.63 7.23
CA GLU A 22 8.57 14.89 7.94
C GLU A 22 9.52 14.08 7.04
N ALA A 23 9.67 14.42 5.75
CA ALA A 23 10.60 13.74 4.84
C ALA A 23 12.03 13.62 5.38
N TYR A 24 12.48 14.58 6.17
CA TYR A 24 13.79 14.56 6.84
C TYR A 24 13.98 13.37 7.81
N LYS A 25 12.89 12.76 8.31
CA LYS A 25 12.94 11.58 9.19
C LYS A 25 13.17 10.28 8.43
N TYR A 26 13.00 10.28 7.11
CA TYR A 26 13.00 9.08 6.27
C TYR A 26 14.06 9.20 5.18
N PRO A 27 15.34 8.89 5.49
CA PRO A 27 16.43 8.98 4.51
C PRO A 27 16.25 8.01 3.34
N GLU A 28 15.53 6.89 3.52
CA GLU A 28 15.12 5.97 2.45
C GLU A 28 13.95 6.47 1.57
N GLY A 29 13.32 7.60 1.94
CA GLY A 29 12.15 8.16 1.26
C GLY A 29 10.81 7.56 1.71
N LEU A 30 9.76 7.84 0.94
CA LEU A 30 8.40 7.38 1.26
C LEU A 30 8.29 5.86 1.05
N THR A 31 7.87 5.13 2.09
CA THR A 31 7.60 3.69 2.03
C THR A 31 6.15 3.38 2.38
N TYR A 32 5.69 2.16 2.04
CA TYR A 32 4.34 1.72 2.42
C TYR A 32 4.09 1.82 3.92
N ASN A 33 5.10 1.51 4.76
CA ASN A 33 4.96 1.54 6.22
C ASN A 33 4.68 2.96 6.72
N VAL A 34 5.30 3.97 6.11
CA VAL A 34 5.07 5.39 6.43
C VAL A 34 3.65 5.79 6.05
N LEU A 35 3.17 5.38 4.87
CA LEU A 35 1.78 5.61 4.43
C LEU A 35 0.74 4.81 5.24
N ALA A 36 1.14 3.70 5.84
CA ALA A 36 0.28 2.91 6.70
C ALA A 36 0.20 3.52 8.12
N ALA A 37 1.31 4.10 8.60
CA ALA A 37 1.36 4.81 9.88
C ALA A 37 0.63 6.17 9.84
N ASN A 38 0.54 6.79 8.67
CA ASN A 38 -0.16 8.07 8.46
C ASN A 38 -1.45 7.83 7.64
N PRO A 39 -2.60 7.57 8.29
CA PRO A 39 -3.84 7.18 7.62
C PRO A 39 -4.45 8.29 6.75
N ASP A 40 -4.01 9.52 6.95
CA ASP A 40 -4.47 10.71 6.21
C ASP A 40 -3.57 11.05 5.02
N TRP A 41 -2.51 10.26 4.80
CA TRP A 41 -1.62 10.44 3.65
C TRP A 41 -2.03 9.52 2.50
N PHE A 42 -2.30 10.11 1.34
CA PHE A 42 -2.74 9.39 0.15
C PHE A 42 -1.87 9.73 -1.05
N LEU A 43 -1.77 8.78 -1.95
CA LEU A 43 -1.15 8.95 -3.25
C LEU A 43 -2.22 9.32 -4.27
N ILE A 44 -1.81 10.01 -5.33
CA ILE A 44 -2.73 10.38 -6.42
C ILE A 44 -2.63 9.36 -7.54
N ALA A 45 -3.74 8.71 -7.89
CA ALA A 45 -3.76 7.66 -8.91
C ALA A 45 -3.46 8.17 -10.34
N SER A 46 -3.54 9.48 -10.60
CA SER A 46 -3.15 10.08 -11.88
C SER A 46 -1.64 10.09 -12.10
N ASP A 47 -0.84 10.07 -11.03
CA ASP A 47 0.61 10.13 -11.13
C ASP A 47 1.21 8.77 -11.55
N TYR A 48 0.38 7.72 -11.62
CA TYR A 48 0.81 6.37 -11.92
C TYR A 48 0.20 5.82 -13.20
N ARG A 49 0.96 4.95 -13.87
CA ARG A 49 0.51 4.23 -15.05
C ARG A 49 -0.76 3.42 -14.73
N ARG A 50 -1.80 3.58 -15.56
CA ARG A 50 -3.05 2.85 -15.37
C ARG A 50 -3.07 1.53 -16.14
N VAL A 51 -3.96 0.65 -15.72
CA VAL A 51 -4.21 -0.65 -16.36
C VAL A 51 -4.75 -0.42 -17.76
N GLY A 52 -4.01 -0.88 -18.77
CA GLY A 52 -4.37 -0.76 -20.18
C GLY A 52 -3.64 0.37 -20.91
N ASP A 53 -2.93 1.24 -20.19
CA ASP A 53 -2.07 2.23 -20.83
C ASP A 53 -0.87 1.51 -21.48
N PRO A 54 -0.50 1.90 -22.72
CA PRO A 54 0.71 1.36 -23.35
C PRO A 54 1.94 1.72 -22.51
N PRO A 55 2.96 0.85 -22.47
CA PRO A 55 4.26 1.21 -21.91
C PRO A 55 4.88 2.30 -22.79
N CYS A 56 4.57 3.55 -22.49
CA CYS A 56 5.16 4.70 -23.15
C CYS A 56 6.33 5.17 -22.28
N ASP A 57 7.54 5.20 -22.87
CA ASP A 57 8.76 5.70 -22.22
C ASP A 57 8.66 7.21 -21.91
N ASP A 58 7.84 7.95 -22.66
CA ASP A 58 7.69 9.41 -22.56
C ASP A 58 6.51 9.88 -21.68
N SER A 59 5.82 8.95 -21.01
CA SER A 59 4.68 9.33 -20.17
C SER A 59 5.16 9.83 -18.81
N GLU A 60 4.74 11.04 -18.43
CA GLU A 60 4.90 11.61 -17.08
C GLU A 60 4.30 10.74 -15.96
N THR A 61 3.60 9.65 -16.33
CA THR A 61 3.03 8.67 -15.39
C THR A 61 4.06 7.63 -14.95
N LEU A 62 4.27 7.54 -13.65
CA LEU A 62 5.28 6.67 -13.07
C LEU A 62 4.76 5.26 -12.86
N GLN A 63 5.65 4.27 -13.01
CA GLN A 63 5.33 2.92 -12.57
C GLN A 63 5.19 2.89 -11.05
N TYR A 64 4.14 2.21 -10.55
CA TYR A 64 3.91 2.13 -9.11
C TYR A 64 5.11 1.48 -8.39
N PRO A 65 5.82 2.21 -7.50
CA PRO A 65 7.04 1.71 -6.88
C PRO A 65 6.79 0.54 -5.95
N THR A 66 7.64 -0.48 -6.02
CA THR A 66 7.52 -1.67 -5.15
C THR A 66 7.76 -1.37 -3.66
N ILE A 67 8.42 -0.25 -3.33
CA ILE A 67 8.61 0.22 -1.95
C ILE A 67 7.31 0.77 -1.33
N LEU A 68 6.35 1.17 -2.16
CA LEU A 68 5.01 1.57 -1.77
C LEU A 68 4.03 0.39 -1.77
N GLU A 69 4.46 -0.81 -2.16
CA GLU A 69 3.66 -2.02 -1.99
C GLU A 69 3.79 -2.58 -0.56
N PRO A 70 2.73 -3.19 -0.01
CA PRO A 70 2.82 -3.92 1.25
C PRO A 70 3.96 -4.96 1.25
N PRO A 71 4.85 -4.97 2.26
CA PRO A 71 6.00 -5.84 2.27
C PRO A 71 5.62 -7.32 2.26
N ARG A 72 6.52 -8.16 1.75
CA ARG A 72 6.35 -9.63 1.78
C ARG A 72 6.39 -10.07 3.25
N GLY A 73 5.39 -10.83 3.68
CA GLY A 73 5.30 -11.27 5.08
C GLY A 73 4.67 -10.27 6.05
N TRP A 74 3.91 -9.27 5.59
CA TRP A 74 3.15 -8.35 6.46
C TRP A 74 2.34 -9.05 7.57
N LEU A 75 1.80 -10.24 7.30
CA LEU A 75 1.11 -11.04 8.32
C LEU A 75 2.03 -11.96 9.14
N GLN A 76 3.22 -12.27 8.63
CA GLN A 76 4.17 -13.25 9.21
C GLN A 76 5.25 -12.59 10.07
N LEU A 77 5.36 -11.26 10.09
CA LEU A 77 6.38 -10.56 10.89
C LEU A 77 6.16 -10.77 12.41
N ASP A 78 4.92 -10.95 12.86
CA ASP A 78 4.62 -11.30 14.26
C ASP A 78 4.65 -12.81 14.56
N ASP A 79 4.62 -13.67 13.53
CA ASP A 79 4.73 -15.13 13.68
C ASP A 79 6.15 -15.57 14.11
N LYS A 80 7.16 -14.74 13.85
CA LYS A 80 8.56 -15.07 14.16
C LYS A 80 8.94 -14.86 15.64
N LYS A 81 7.96 -14.67 16.53
CA LYS A 81 8.15 -14.67 17.99
C LYS A 81 7.43 -15.80 18.74
N LYS A 82 6.89 -16.81 18.05
CA LYS A 82 6.43 -18.04 18.73
C LYS A 82 6.50 -19.25 17.79
N SER A 83 7.69 -19.81 17.72
CA SER A 83 7.83 -21.21 17.33
C SER A 83 7.14 -22.07 18.39
N GLN A 84 6.06 -22.74 18.00
CA GLN A 84 5.86 -24.18 18.11
C GLN A 84 4.38 -24.49 18.25
N LYS A 85 3.96 -25.37 17.34
CA LYS A 85 2.90 -26.37 17.48
C LYS A 85 1.46 -25.88 17.75
N GLU A 86 0.58 -26.54 17.01
CA GLU A 86 -0.80 -26.82 17.37
C GLU A 86 -1.88 -25.84 16.90
N THR A 87 -2.62 -26.38 15.94
CA THR A 87 -4.07 -26.31 15.83
C THR A 87 -4.61 -25.07 15.12
N LYS A 88 -5.26 -25.38 14.00
CA LYS A 88 -6.42 -24.70 13.39
C LYS A 88 -7.31 -24.03 14.46
N LYS A 89 -6.89 -22.86 14.90
CA LYS A 89 -7.65 -21.96 15.76
C LYS A 89 -7.44 -20.60 15.13
N GLU A 90 -8.53 -20.04 14.60
CA GLU A 90 -8.60 -18.62 14.27
C GLU A 90 -7.85 -17.87 15.37
N LYS A 91 -6.69 -17.30 15.01
CA LYS A 91 -5.98 -16.39 15.87
C LYS A 91 -6.91 -15.20 16.01
N ARG A 92 -7.79 -15.26 17.03
CA ARG A 92 -8.65 -14.16 17.45
C ARG A 92 -7.69 -13.11 18.00
N TRP A 93 -7.21 -12.28 17.09
CA TRP A 93 -6.58 -11.02 17.44
C TRP A 93 -7.51 -10.32 18.43
N PRO A 94 -7.00 -9.72 19.52
CA PRO A 94 -7.83 -8.90 20.39
C PRO A 94 -8.56 -7.87 19.51
N GLU A 95 -9.84 -7.67 19.79
CA GLU A 95 -10.73 -6.83 19.01
C GLU A 95 -10.08 -5.45 18.79
N GLY A 96 -9.74 -5.13 17.54
CA GLY A 96 -9.06 -3.89 17.16
C GLY A 96 -7.56 -3.96 16.85
N GLN A 97 -6.86 -5.07 17.08
CA GLN A 97 -5.39 -5.18 16.89
C GLN A 97 -4.92 -6.03 15.69
N ALA A 98 -5.83 -6.56 14.87
CA ALA A 98 -5.38 -7.28 13.67
C ALA A 98 -4.58 -6.34 12.76
N PRO A 99 -3.40 -6.73 12.23
CA PRO A 99 -2.64 -5.90 11.31
C PRO A 99 -3.49 -5.65 10.05
N ARG A 100 -3.86 -4.39 9.81
CA ARG A 100 -4.70 -3.97 8.68
C ARG A 100 -3.82 -3.39 7.59
N LEU A 101 -3.93 -3.94 6.38
CA LEU A 101 -3.38 -3.32 5.19
C LEU A 101 -4.30 -2.21 4.72
N ARG A 102 -3.78 -1.00 4.65
CA ARG A 102 -4.47 0.18 4.13
C ARG A 102 -4.19 0.36 2.63
N CYS A 103 -5.19 0.80 1.88
CA CYS A 103 -5.00 1.28 0.52
C CYS A 103 -4.31 2.65 0.55
N THR A 104 -3.24 2.85 -0.20
CA THR A 104 -2.52 4.13 -0.25
C THR A 104 -3.26 5.20 -1.05
N PHE A 105 -4.37 4.84 -1.72
CA PHE A 105 -5.15 5.74 -2.58
C PHE A 105 -6.54 6.05 -2.02
N CYS A 106 -7.01 5.29 -1.03
CA CYS A 106 -8.30 5.57 -0.38
C CYS A 106 -8.39 4.99 1.03
N ARG A 107 -9.45 5.33 1.77
CA ARG A 107 -9.62 4.94 3.18
C ARG A 107 -9.93 3.44 3.40
N ARG A 108 -9.86 2.59 2.37
CA ARG A 108 -10.13 1.16 2.51
C ARG A 108 -9.00 0.45 3.24
N THR A 109 -9.37 -0.49 4.09
CA THR A 109 -8.45 -1.36 4.83
C THR A 109 -8.84 -2.83 4.67
N TYR A 110 -7.86 -3.71 4.74
CA TYR A 110 -7.96 -5.14 4.53
C TYR A 110 -7.30 -5.87 5.69
N ALA A 111 -7.95 -6.89 6.21
CA ALA A 111 -7.44 -7.70 7.32
C ALA A 111 -7.46 -9.19 6.97
N GLY A 112 -6.67 -9.98 7.71
CA GLY A 112 -6.61 -11.43 7.57
C GLY A 112 -5.61 -11.93 6.52
N VAL A 113 -5.55 -13.26 6.37
CA VAL A 113 -4.54 -13.96 5.57
C VAL A 113 -4.53 -13.57 4.09
N ASN A 114 -5.67 -13.16 3.55
CA ASN A 114 -5.83 -12.76 2.15
C ASN A 114 -5.77 -11.25 1.94
N ALA A 115 -5.44 -10.45 2.97
CA ALA A 115 -5.48 -9.00 2.92
C ALA A 115 -4.64 -8.44 1.75
N LYS A 116 -3.46 -9.01 1.50
CA LYS A 116 -2.57 -8.54 0.40
C LYS A 116 -3.19 -8.76 -0.98
N SER A 117 -3.79 -9.93 -1.21
CA SER A 117 -4.46 -10.25 -2.48
C SER A 117 -5.68 -9.35 -2.68
N MET A 118 -6.47 -9.12 -1.62
CA MET A 118 -7.60 -8.22 -1.64
C MET A 118 -7.19 -6.77 -1.90
N TRP A 119 -6.11 -6.30 -1.25
CA TRP A 119 -5.52 -4.99 -1.48
C TRP A 119 -5.05 -4.83 -2.93
N ARG A 120 -4.32 -5.82 -3.48
CA ARG A 120 -3.84 -5.79 -4.86
C ARG A 120 -5.01 -5.74 -5.85
N ARG A 121 -6.02 -6.59 -5.66
CA ARG A 121 -7.24 -6.56 -6.47
C ARG A 121 -7.93 -5.21 -6.40
N HIS A 122 -8.04 -4.63 -5.20
CA HIS A 122 -8.67 -3.33 -5.03
C HIS A 122 -7.95 -2.19 -5.74
N VAL A 123 -6.62 -2.11 -5.61
CA VAL A 123 -5.81 -1.09 -6.29
C VAL A 123 -5.94 -1.23 -7.81
N PHE A 124 -5.95 -2.45 -8.32
CA PHE A 124 -6.13 -2.75 -9.73
C PHE A 124 -7.54 -2.39 -10.24
N GLU A 125 -8.60 -2.79 -9.54
CA GLU A 125 -9.98 -2.61 -10.02
C GLU A 125 -10.53 -1.20 -9.77
N LYS A 126 -10.20 -0.60 -8.63
CA LYS A 126 -10.78 0.69 -8.21
C LYS A 126 -9.91 1.87 -8.60
N HIS A 127 -8.61 1.78 -8.39
CA HIS A 127 -7.69 2.86 -8.73
C HIS A 127 -7.10 2.71 -10.13
N ARG A 128 -7.36 1.57 -10.80
CA ARG A 128 -6.88 1.26 -12.15
C ARG A 128 -5.36 1.34 -12.26
N ILE A 129 -4.59 1.05 -11.21
CA ILE A 129 -3.13 1.19 -11.24
C ILE A 129 -2.49 -0.12 -11.70
N ALA A 130 -1.64 -0.02 -12.72
CA ALA A 130 -0.85 -1.13 -13.21
C ALA A 130 0.33 -1.40 -12.26
N MET A 131 0.15 -2.35 -11.35
CA MET A 131 1.24 -2.82 -10.51
C MET A 131 2.12 -3.81 -11.27
N SER A 132 3.43 -3.75 -11.01
CA SER A 132 4.42 -4.69 -11.56
C SER A 132 3.96 -6.13 -11.32
N ASN A 133 3.78 -6.89 -12.41
CA ASN A 133 3.54 -8.31 -12.32
C ASN A 133 4.91 -8.99 -12.21
N ARG A 134 5.34 -9.37 -11.00
CA ARG A 134 6.60 -10.11 -10.75
C ARG A 134 6.67 -11.51 -11.39
N ARG A 135 5.77 -11.83 -12.32
CA ARG A 135 5.76 -13.06 -13.12
C ARG A 135 6.33 -12.86 -14.54
N ALA A 136 6.81 -11.67 -14.86
CA ALA A 136 7.37 -11.34 -16.18
C ALA A 136 8.91 -11.43 -16.25
N ASP A 137 9.55 -12.14 -15.32
CA ASP A 137 10.96 -12.54 -15.40
C ASP A 137 11.04 -14.04 -15.08
N ALA A 138 10.78 -14.85 -16.11
CA ALA A 138 11.14 -16.28 -16.17
C ALA A 138 11.40 -16.64 -17.63
#